data_AF-A0A2M6Y5R6-F1
#
_entry.id   AF-A0A2M6Y5R6-F1
#
_cell.length_a   1.000
_cell.length_b   1.000
_cell.length_c   1.000
_cell.angle_alpha   90.00
_cell.angle_beta   90.00
_cell.angle_gamma   90.00
#
_symmetry.space_group_name_H-M   'P 1'
#
loop_
_entity.id
_entity.type
_entity.pdbx_description
1 polymer ?
#
loop_
_entity_poly.entity_id
_entity_poly.type
_entity_poly.pdbx_seq_one_letter_code
_entity_poly.pdbx_strand_id
1 'polypeptide(L)'
;MRMKRLLRRPAGAGQLPGGRGQVTIELLLVLPVFMLLLFFIMEIGNMGFQTILAHHCAYELARIGSLTAGPHGGNARTAPSAGTANMKMKNALRKMFPTSPGVRVQGSLVDTVYDQQAFTSGQDLLVTLHYPARLIFPGSNYFLADSPKGRHIKRMVIKVRMPVEKPYFR
;
A
#
# COMPACT_ATOMS: atom_id res chain seq x y z
N MET A 1 -58.81 54.92 54.42
CA MET A 1 -57.47 54.86 53.82
C MET A 1 -57.01 53.41 53.73
N ARG A 2 -57.03 52.79 52.54
CA ARG A 2 -56.58 51.41 52.32
C ARG A 2 -55.67 51.40 51.10
N MET A 3 -54.38 51.23 51.36
CA MET A 3 -53.28 51.42 50.43
C MET A 3 -53.15 50.17 49.53
N LYS A 4 -53.49 50.29 48.25
CA LYS A 4 -53.32 49.22 47.24
C LYS A 4 -51.83 49.07 46.91
N ARG A 5 -51.19 47.98 47.34
CA ARG A 5 -49.86 47.59 46.86
C ARG A 5 -49.98 47.07 45.42
N LEU A 6 -49.54 47.89 44.48
CA LEU A 6 -49.24 47.49 43.11
C LEU A 6 -47.93 46.68 43.11
N LEU A 7 -48.05 45.35 43.07
CA LEU A 7 -46.94 44.46 42.72
C LEU A 7 -46.63 44.62 41.22
N ARG A 8 -45.59 45.40 40.91
CA ARG A 8 -44.93 45.40 39.61
C ARG A 8 -44.29 44.04 39.36
N ARG A 9 -44.81 43.27 38.40
CA ARG A 9 -44.07 42.20 37.75
C ARG A 9 -42.90 42.82 36.97
N PRO A 10 -41.65 42.33 37.09
CA PRO A 10 -40.61 42.65 36.13
C PRO A 10 -40.95 41.94 34.81
N ALA A 11 -41.49 42.70 33.86
CA ALA A 11 -41.40 42.36 32.45
C ALA A 11 -39.94 42.62 32.02
N GLY A 12 -39.20 41.57 31.71
CA GLY A 12 -37.80 41.70 31.33
C GLY A 12 -37.02 40.40 31.28
N ALA A 13 -37.66 39.29 30.89
CA ALA A 13 -36.90 38.17 30.35
C ALA A 13 -36.53 38.55 28.91
N GLY A 14 -35.36 39.17 28.76
CA GLY A 14 -34.72 39.37 27.47
C GLY A 14 -34.48 38.01 26.82
N GLN A 15 -35.43 37.58 26.01
CA GLN A 15 -35.29 36.42 25.14
C GLN A 15 -34.30 36.84 24.05
N LEU A 16 -33.02 36.52 24.25
CA LEU A 16 -32.00 36.65 23.23
C LEU A 16 -32.49 35.88 21.98
N PRO A 17 -32.37 36.42 20.76
CA PRO A 17 -32.82 35.77 19.54
C PRO A 17 -31.92 34.56 19.21
N GLY A 18 -32.07 33.47 19.96
CA GLY A 18 -31.11 32.36 20.04
C GLY A 18 -31.30 31.22 19.04
N GLY A 19 -32.31 31.27 18.16
CA GLY A 19 -32.64 30.12 17.28
C GLY A 19 -31.96 30.10 15.92
N ARG A 20 -31.57 31.27 15.38
CA ARG A 20 -31.17 31.39 13.95
C ARG A 20 -29.68 31.16 13.68
N GLY A 21 -28.83 31.18 14.70
CA GLY A 21 -27.39 30.91 14.58
C GLY A 21 -26.98 29.48 14.97
N GLN A 22 -27.79 28.80 15.78
CA GLN A 22 -27.47 27.47 16.30
C GLN A 22 -27.38 26.42 15.19
N VAL A 23 -28.34 26.42 14.27
CA VAL A 23 -28.36 25.48 13.13
C VAL A 23 -27.11 25.66 12.24
N THR A 24 -26.69 26.89 12.01
CA THR A 24 -25.47 27.17 11.22
C THR A 24 -24.21 26.69 11.94
N ILE A 25 -24.14 26.81 13.27
CA ILE A 25 -23.02 26.30 14.08
C ILE A 25 -22.99 24.78 14.06
N GLU A 26 -24.14 24.13 14.20
CA GLU A 26 -24.25 22.67 14.10
C GLU A 26 -23.77 22.18 12.72
N LEU A 27 -24.15 22.86 11.63
CA LEU A 27 -23.73 22.52 10.27
C LEU A 27 -22.24 22.80 10.03
N LEU A 28 -21.70 23.87 10.63
CA LEU A 28 -20.28 24.23 10.54
C LEU A 28 -19.38 23.24 11.29
N LEU A 29 -19.88 22.61 12.36
CA LEU A 29 -19.17 21.55 13.09
C LEU A 29 -19.11 20.22 12.31
N VAL A 30 -20.05 19.97 11.38
CA VAL A 30 -20.04 18.77 10.53
C VAL A 30 -18.97 18.86 9.43
N LEU A 31 -18.68 20.07 8.94
CA LEU A 31 -17.80 20.28 7.80
C LEU A 31 -16.36 19.76 8.01
N PRO A 32 -15.69 19.97 9.16
CA PRO A 32 -14.38 19.38 9.44
C PRO A 32 -14.36 17.85 9.43
N VAL A 33 -15.42 17.21 9.93
CA VAL A 33 -15.55 15.75 9.93
C VAL A 33 -15.69 15.24 8.50
N PHE A 34 -16.50 15.91 7.69
CA PHE A 34 -16.64 15.58 6.28
C PHE A 34 -15.33 15.74 5.50
N MET A 35 -14.57 16.81 5.75
CA MET A 35 -13.24 17.00 5.14
C MET A 35 -12.25 15.89 5.52
N LEU A 36 -12.26 15.46 6.79
CA LEU A 36 -11.42 14.34 7.24
C LEU A 36 -11.79 13.05 6.51
N LEU A 37 -13.09 12.78 6.34
CA LEU A 37 -13.58 11.63 5.59
C LEU A 37 -13.11 11.66 4.12
N LEU A 38 -13.19 12.82 3.46
CA LEU A 38 -12.71 12.97 2.07
C LEU A 38 -11.21 12.71 1.95
N PHE A 39 -10.39 13.26 2.85
CA PHE A 39 -8.95 12.99 2.86
C PHE A 39 -8.65 11.51 3.09
N PHE A 40 -9.43 10.84 3.93
CA PHE A 40 -9.27 9.41 4.17
C PHE A 40 -9.58 8.58 2.92
N ILE A 41 -10.67 8.89 2.21
CA ILE A 41 -11.02 8.23 0.95
C ILE A 41 -9.93 8.46 -0.11
N MET A 42 -9.43 9.69 -0.24
CA MET A 42 -8.33 10.00 -1.17
C MET A 42 -7.04 9.25 -0.80
N GLU A 43 -6.70 9.13 0.48
CA GLU A 43 -5.54 8.35 0.92
C GLU A 43 -5.68 6.87 0.54
N ILE A 44 -6.84 6.27 0.79
CA ILE A 44 -7.11 4.87 0.44
C ILE A 44 -7.00 4.68 -1.08
N GLY A 45 -7.53 5.62 -1.87
CA GLY A 45 -7.40 5.59 -3.33
C GLY A 45 -5.94 5.61 -3.79
N ASN A 46 -5.13 6.50 -3.21
CA ASN A 46 -3.69 6.57 -3.48
C ASN A 46 -2.95 5.28 -3.09
N MET A 47 -3.29 4.70 -1.92
CA MET A 47 -2.72 3.42 -1.48
C MET A 47 -3.12 2.27 -2.42
N GLY A 48 -4.37 2.24 -2.87
CA GLY A 48 -4.87 1.27 -3.84
C GLY A 48 -4.10 1.32 -5.15
N PHE A 49 -3.91 2.52 -5.71
CA PHE A 49 -3.10 2.74 -6.91
C PHE A 49 -1.66 2.22 -6.75
N GLN A 50 -1.00 2.58 -5.65
CA GLN A 50 0.36 2.10 -5.35
C GLN A 50 0.44 0.57 -5.22
N THR A 51 -0.60 -0.05 -4.63
CA THR A 51 -0.68 -1.51 -4.49
C THR A 51 -0.76 -2.22 -5.85
N ILE A 52 -1.58 -1.71 -6.76
CA ILE A 52 -1.75 -2.26 -8.12
C ILE A 52 -0.44 -2.13 -8.90
N LEU A 53 0.18 -0.94 -8.87
CA LEU A 53 1.49 -0.73 -9.51
C LEU A 53 2.57 -1.67 -8.97
N ALA A 54 2.62 -1.83 -7.65
CA ALA A 54 3.60 -2.69 -7.02
C ALA A 54 3.38 -4.18 -7.38
N HIS A 55 2.13 -4.63 -7.50
CA HIS A 55 1.82 -5.99 -7.97
C HIS A 55 2.25 -6.21 -9.43
N HIS A 56 1.91 -5.28 -10.33
CA HIS A 56 2.30 -5.36 -11.73
C HIS A 56 3.82 -5.36 -11.88
N CYS A 57 4.52 -4.50 -11.14
CA CYS A 57 5.97 -4.51 -11.12
C CYS A 57 6.55 -5.81 -10.56
N ALA A 58 6.02 -6.33 -9.45
CA ALA A 58 6.47 -7.59 -8.88
C ALA A 58 6.30 -8.76 -9.88
N TYR A 59 5.20 -8.78 -10.62
CA TYR A 59 4.92 -9.76 -11.65
C TYR A 59 5.92 -9.69 -12.82
N GLU A 60 6.15 -8.49 -13.36
CA GLU A 60 7.12 -8.30 -14.45
C GLU A 60 8.55 -8.59 -14.00
N LEU A 61 8.92 -8.24 -12.77
CA LEU A 61 10.22 -8.60 -12.19
C LEU A 61 10.35 -10.11 -12.02
N ALA A 62 9.30 -10.80 -11.56
CA ALA A 62 9.30 -12.25 -11.46
C ALA A 62 9.46 -12.93 -12.81
N ARG A 63 8.82 -12.39 -13.85
CA ARG A 63 8.99 -12.85 -15.22
C ARG A 63 10.44 -12.69 -15.70
N ILE A 64 11.02 -11.50 -15.57
CA ILE A 64 12.43 -11.24 -15.93
C ILE A 64 13.37 -12.14 -15.13
N GLY A 65 13.10 -12.31 -13.83
CA GLY A 65 13.86 -13.17 -12.94
C GLY A 65 13.82 -14.63 -13.39
N SER A 66 12.64 -15.14 -13.72
CA SER A 66 12.46 -16.53 -14.15
C SER A 66 13.21 -16.85 -15.45
N LEU A 67 13.16 -15.95 -16.43
CA LEU A 67 13.86 -16.08 -17.70
C LEU A 67 15.40 -16.01 -17.56
N THR A 68 15.88 -15.32 -16.53
CA THR A 68 17.33 -15.13 -16.28
C THR A 68 17.89 -16.06 -15.21
N ALA A 69 17.02 -16.81 -14.51
CA ALA A 69 17.40 -17.81 -13.53
C ALA A 69 17.83 -19.14 -14.19
N GLY A 70 17.41 -19.39 -15.43
CA GLY A 70 17.69 -20.64 -16.15
C GLY A 70 19.18 -20.87 -16.49
N PRO A 71 19.52 -22.08 -16.97
CA PRO A 71 20.88 -22.43 -17.36
C PRO A 71 21.40 -21.51 -18.46
N HIS A 72 22.61 -20.94 -18.28
CA HIS A 72 23.20 -20.06 -19.28
C HIS A 72 23.62 -20.86 -20.52
N GLY A 73 23.20 -20.40 -21.70
CA GLY A 73 23.63 -20.95 -22.98
C GLY A 73 23.05 -22.33 -23.32
N GLY A 74 21.94 -22.74 -22.71
CA GLY A 74 21.36 -24.05 -22.98
C GLY A 74 22.29 -25.20 -22.58
N ASN A 75 23.11 -25.03 -21.54
CA ASN A 75 23.88 -26.13 -20.97
C ASN A 75 23.11 -26.73 -19.79
N ALA A 76 22.60 -27.95 -19.96
CA ALA A 76 21.87 -28.71 -18.92
C ALA A 76 22.63 -28.85 -17.60
N ARG A 77 23.96 -28.77 -17.64
CA ARG A 77 24.84 -28.94 -16.47
C ARG A 77 24.96 -27.68 -15.62
N THR A 78 24.54 -26.52 -16.13
CA THR A 78 24.59 -25.27 -15.39
C THR A 78 23.35 -25.15 -14.50
N ALA A 79 23.56 -25.23 -13.19
CA ALA A 79 22.48 -25.07 -12.22
C ALA A 79 21.82 -23.68 -12.31
N PRO A 80 20.50 -23.58 -12.09
CA PRO A 80 19.81 -22.29 -12.01
C PRO A 80 20.42 -21.38 -10.94
N SER A 81 20.58 -20.10 -11.28
CA SER A 81 21.27 -19.14 -10.41
C SER A 81 20.33 -18.03 -9.96
N ALA A 82 19.94 -18.09 -8.67
CA ALA A 82 19.24 -17.00 -8.00
C ALA A 82 20.05 -15.70 -8.01
N GLY A 83 21.38 -15.77 -8.05
CA GLY A 83 22.27 -14.60 -8.07
C GLY A 83 22.11 -13.78 -9.35
N THR A 84 22.12 -14.45 -10.50
CA THR A 84 21.94 -13.78 -11.81
C THR A 84 20.55 -13.17 -11.92
N ALA A 85 19.51 -13.94 -11.54
CA ALA A 85 18.13 -13.45 -11.53
C ALA A 85 17.99 -12.20 -10.66
N ASN A 86 18.53 -12.23 -9.44
CA ASN A 86 18.50 -11.08 -8.51
C ASN A 86 19.21 -9.85 -9.08
N MET A 87 20.34 -10.02 -9.76
CA MET A 87 21.07 -8.91 -10.37
C MET A 87 20.25 -8.27 -11.51
N LYS A 88 19.68 -9.08 -12.39
CA LYS A 88 18.84 -8.61 -13.51
C LYS A 88 17.55 -7.95 -13.04
N MET A 89 16.88 -8.54 -12.05
CA MET A 89 15.70 -7.95 -11.42
C MET A 89 16.03 -6.60 -10.75
N LYS A 90 17.13 -6.49 -10.01
CA LYS A 90 17.55 -5.20 -9.41
C LYS A 90 17.84 -4.13 -10.45
N ASN A 91 18.45 -4.51 -11.58
CA ASN A 91 18.69 -3.59 -12.70
C ASN A 91 17.39 -3.14 -13.37
N ALA A 92 16.43 -4.05 -13.56
CA ALA A 92 15.10 -3.71 -14.07
C ALA A 92 14.32 -2.82 -13.09
N LEU A 93 14.37 -3.13 -11.79
CA LEU A 93 13.73 -2.35 -10.74
C LEU A 93 14.23 -0.90 -10.72
N ARG A 94 15.53 -0.67 -10.88
CA ARG A 94 16.11 0.68 -10.97
C ARG A 94 15.58 1.48 -12.15
N LYS A 95 15.24 0.82 -13.26
CA LYS A 95 14.63 1.47 -14.44
C LYS A 95 13.14 1.75 -14.23
N MET A 96 12.42 0.85 -13.57
CA MET A 96 10.98 1.01 -13.28
C MET A 96 10.72 2.06 -12.19
N PHE A 97 11.62 2.19 -11.23
CA PHE A 97 11.51 3.14 -10.12
C PHE A 97 12.79 3.97 -9.94
N PRO A 98 13.06 4.93 -10.84
CA PRO A 98 14.28 5.74 -10.77
C PRO A 98 14.32 6.64 -9.53
N THR A 99 13.16 7.06 -9.03
CA THR A 99 13.01 8.10 -8.00
C THR A 99 12.44 7.59 -6.67
N SER A 100 12.25 6.27 -6.50
CA SER A 100 11.63 5.70 -5.29
C SER A 100 12.68 5.05 -4.38
N PRO A 101 13.32 5.81 -3.47
CA PRO A 101 14.28 5.25 -2.53
C PRO A 101 13.57 4.30 -1.56
N GLY A 102 14.01 3.04 -1.52
CA GLY A 102 13.55 2.06 -0.54
C GLY A 102 12.74 0.90 -1.11
N VAL A 103 12.40 0.90 -2.40
CA VAL A 103 11.86 -0.30 -3.06
C VAL A 103 12.96 -1.36 -3.17
N ARG A 104 12.71 -2.59 -2.72
CA ARG A 104 13.68 -3.68 -2.73
C ARG A 104 13.06 -4.95 -3.29
N VAL A 105 13.82 -5.67 -4.11
CA VAL A 105 13.43 -6.97 -4.66
C VAL A 105 14.39 -8.06 -4.18
N GLN A 106 13.84 -9.22 -3.83
CA GLN A 106 14.58 -10.42 -3.47
C GLN A 106 13.94 -11.62 -4.16
N GLY A 107 14.74 -12.45 -4.82
CA GLY A 107 14.33 -13.70 -5.43
C GLY A 107 14.99 -14.88 -4.73
N SER A 108 14.19 -15.91 -4.43
CA SER A 108 14.63 -17.21 -3.94
C SER A 108 14.15 -18.29 -4.89
N LEU A 109 15.00 -19.26 -5.21
CA LEU A 109 14.57 -20.47 -5.91
C LEU A 109 13.88 -21.39 -4.90
N VAL A 110 12.79 -22.02 -5.34
CA VAL A 110 12.01 -22.98 -4.57
C VAL A 110 11.77 -24.18 -5.46
N ASP A 111 12.17 -25.36 -5.00
CA ASP A 111 11.93 -26.60 -5.71
C ASP A 111 10.42 -26.92 -5.70
N THR A 112 9.93 -27.44 -6.81
CA THR A 112 8.52 -27.80 -7.00
C THR A 112 8.37 -29.30 -7.15
N VAL A 113 7.21 -29.75 -7.62
CA VAL A 113 6.90 -31.17 -7.78
C VAL A 113 7.93 -31.81 -8.72
N TYR A 114 8.39 -32.99 -8.31
CA TYR A 114 9.23 -33.84 -9.14
C TYR A 114 8.40 -34.44 -10.27
N ASP A 115 8.77 -34.15 -11.51
CA ASP A 115 8.13 -34.74 -12.68
C ASP A 115 8.76 -36.10 -12.95
N GLN A 116 7.96 -37.16 -12.78
CA GLN A 116 8.38 -38.54 -13.03
C GLN A 116 8.61 -38.83 -14.52
N GLN A 117 7.97 -38.09 -15.42
CA GLN A 117 8.13 -38.28 -16.87
C GLN A 117 9.42 -37.64 -17.37
N ALA A 118 9.81 -36.50 -16.80
CA ALA A 118 11.04 -35.78 -17.13
C ALA A 118 12.23 -36.15 -16.21
N PHE A 119 12.00 -36.99 -15.20
CA PHE A 119 12.96 -37.34 -14.14
C PHE A 119 13.66 -36.11 -13.51
N THR A 120 12.96 -34.97 -13.45
CA THR A 120 13.52 -33.67 -13.05
C THR A 120 12.57 -32.94 -12.11
N SER A 121 13.11 -32.30 -11.07
CA SER A 121 12.35 -31.34 -10.26
C SER A 121 12.15 -30.03 -11.00
N GLY A 122 10.89 -29.60 -11.10
CA GLY A 122 10.58 -28.22 -11.45
C GLY A 122 11.15 -27.26 -10.41
N GLN A 123 11.40 -26.03 -10.81
CA GLN A 123 11.89 -24.98 -9.93
C GLN A 123 11.15 -23.69 -10.23
N ASP A 124 10.74 -23.00 -9.18
CA ASP A 124 10.07 -21.71 -9.29
C ASP A 124 10.92 -20.65 -8.60
N LEU A 125 10.89 -19.45 -9.16
CA LEU A 125 11.45 -18.26 -8.56
C LEU A 125 10.36 -17.57 -7.72
N LEU A 126 10.52 -17.58 -6.40
CA LEU A 126 9.73 -16.79 -5.47
C LEU A 126 10.35 -15.40 -5.36
N VAL A 127 9.66 -14.40 -5.89
CA VAL A 127 10.05 -13.00 -5.85
C VAL A 127 9.27 -12.27 -4.77
N THR A 128 9.99 -11.64 -3.85
CA THR A 128 9.46 -10.76 -2.81
C THR A 128 9.84 -9.32 -3.12
N LEU A 129 8.84 -8.48 -3.35
CA LEU A 129 8.98 -7.04 -3.52
C LEU A 129 8.56 -6.34 -2.22
N HIS A 130 9.48 -5.54 -1.67
CA HIS A 130 9.22 -4.64 -0.56
C HIS A 130 8.98 -3.24 -1.13
N TYR A 131 7.77 -2.73 -0.98
CA TYR A 131 7.35 -1.43 -1.50
C TYR A 131 6.94 -0.50 -0.34
N PRO A 132 7.69 0.59 -0.08
CA PRO A 132 7.33 1.58 0.93
C PRO A 132 6.35 2.61 0.35
N ALA A 133 5.06 2.41 0.59
CA ALA A 133 4.03 3.38 0.25
C ALA A 133 4.05 4.56 1.22
N ARG A 134 4.16 5.79 0.70
CA ARG A 134 4.11 7.02 1.50
C ARG A 134 2.68 7.47 1.67
N LEU A 135 2.29 7.70 2.93
CA LEU A 135 1.02 8.32 3.30
C LEU A 135 1.17 9.84 3.22
N ILE A 136 0.19 10.51 2.62
CA ILE A 136 0.24 11.95 2.36
C ILE A 136 -0.42 12.72 3.52
N PHE A 137 -1.53 12.21 4.03
CA PHE A 137 -2.33 12.90 5.04
C PHE A 137 -1.89 12.54 6.47
N PRO A 138 -1.75 13.53 7.36
CA PRO A 138 -1.29 13.28 8.74
C PRO A 138 -2.31 12.49 9.58
N GLY A 139 -3.61 12.65 9.30
CA GLY A 139 -4.67 11.94 10.04
C GLY A 139 -4.72 10.44 9.75
N SER A 140 -4.47 10.03 8.51
CA SER A 140 -4.46 8.63 8.09
C SER A 140 -3.26 7.86 8.65
N ASN A 141 -2.13 8.56 8.90
CA ASN A 141 -0.91 8.01 9.47
C ASN A 141 -1.13 7.32 10.82
N TYR A 142 -2.02 7.85 11.66
CA TYR A 142 -2.29 7.27 12.97
C TYR A 142 -2.86 5.84 12.88
N PHE A 143 -3.67 5.58 11.86
CA PHE A 143 -4.38 4.31 11.67
C PHE A 143 -3.65 3.37 10.72
N LEU A 144 -3.10 3.90 9.62
CA LEU A 144 -2.62 3.06 8.51
C LEU A 144 -1.12 2.79 8.55
N ALA A 145 -0.30 3.67 9.12
CA ALA A 145 1.14 3.53 9.04
C ALA A 145 1.70 2.37 9.85
N ASP A 146 2.78 1.80 9.33
CA ASP A 146 3.52 0.77 10.04
C ASP A 146 4.47 1.40 11.06
N SER A 147 4.81 0.61 12.08
CA SER A 147 5.77 1.04 13.09
C SER A 147 7.17 1.21 12.48
N PRO A 148 7.87 2.35 12.73
CA PRO A 148 7.46 3.50 13.53
C PRO A 148 6.55 4.50 12.77
N LYS A 149 5.41 4.88 13.39
CA LYS A 149 4.37 5.73 12.78
C LYS A 149 4.86 7.13 12.36
N GLY A 150 5.92 7.66 12.96
CA GLY A 150 6.49 8.96 12.59
C GLY A 150 7.08 9.04 11.19
N ARG A 151 7.18 7.92 10.45
CA ARG A 151 7.72 7.90 9.09
C ARG A 151 6.67 8.05 7.99
N HIS A 152 5.37 8.00 8.32
CA HIS A 152 4.29 8.10 7.33
C HIS A 152 4.43 7.07 6.20
N ILE A 153 4.87 5.84 6.53
CA ILE A 153 5.10 4.78 5.54
C ILE A 153 4.27 3.55 5.90
N LYS A 154 3.56 3.02 4.90
CA LYS A 154 3.03 1.66 4.87
C LYS A 154 3.95 0.78 4.05
N ARG A 155 4.47 -0.29 4.64
CA ARG A 155 5.31 -1.29 3.96
C ARG A 155 4.42 -2.37 3.37
N MET A 156 4.40 -2.45 2.06
CA MET A 156 3.75 -3.53 1.34
C MET A 156 4.79 -4.60 1.02
N VAL A 157 4.47 -5.85 1.31
CA VAL A 157 5.31 -7.01 0.96
C VAL A 157 4.52 -7.86 0.00
N ILE A 158 4.95 -7.89 -1.26
CA ILE A 158 4.27 -8.59 -2.33
C ILE A 158 5.12 -9.80 -2.71
N LYS A 159 4.49 -10.97 -2.77
CA LYS A 159 5.16 -12.23 -3.11
C LYS A 159 4.54 -12.78 -4.38
N VAL A 160 5.35 -12.96 -5.42
CA VAL A 160 4.96 -13.55 -6.70
C VAL A 160 5.85 -14.75 -6.96
N ARG A 161 5.27 -15.80 -7.53
CA ARG A 161 5.98 -17.03 -7.88
C ARG A 161 5.87 -17.25 -9.38
N MET A 162 7.00 -17.55 -10.03
CA MET A 162 7.09 -17.81 -11.47
C MET A 162 7.91 -19.06 -11.74
N PRO A 163 7.50 -19.96 -12.65
CA PRO A 163 8.29 -21.13 -13.01
C PRO A 163 9.57 -20.74 -13.73
N VAL A 164 10.69 -21.37 -13.39
CA VAL A 164 11.97 -21.20 -14.08
C VAL A 164 11.99 -22.14 -15.27
N GLU A 165 12.11 -21.57 -16.47
CA GLU A 165 12.21 -22.36 -17.69
C GLU A 165 13.56 -23.10 -17.72
N LYS A 166 13.48 -24.43 -17.82
CA LYS A 166 14.63 -25.29 -18.10
C LYS A 166 14.53 -25.77 -19.54
N PRO A 167 15.56 -25.57 -20.38
CA PRO A 167 15.57 -26.13 -21.72
C PRO A 167 15.46 -27.65 -21.65
N TYR A 168 14.59 -28.22 -22.48
CA TYR A 168 14.43 -29.66 -22.60
C TYR A 168 15.59 -30.20 -23.44
N PHE A 169 16.43 -31.04 -22.83
CA PHE A 169 17.51 -31.72 -23.52
C PHE A 169 17.06 -33.14 -23.84
N ARG A 170 16.94 -33.47 -25.13
CA ARG A 170 16.84 -34.85 -25.62
C ARG A 170 18.23 -35.38 -25.91
#